data_AF-A0A847NTA6-F1
#
_entry.id   AF-A0A847NTA6-F1
#
_cell.length_a   1.000
_cell.length_b   1.000
_cell.length_c   1.000
_cell.angle_alpha   90.00
_cell.angle_beta   90.00
_cell.angle_gamma   90.00
#
_symmetry.space_group_name_H-M   'P 1'
#
loop_
_entity.id
_entity.type
_entity.pdbx_description
1 polymer ?
#
loop_
_entity_poly.entity_id
_entity_poly.type
_entity_poly.pdbx_seq_one_letter_code
_entity_poly.pdbx_strand_id
1 'polypeptide(L)'
;MDKDIEVLDTNNDNFEVLDFSDNKEESNDSLSIIEYYGENLSKKEYITNPAIGRDQEIKEMILALISPDKGALLVGKPGIGKTAIVEGLGYLIQRGNVPEALKGWDVIKINITSLLGSSTKDGNTDSRLELLLQELKNREKTILFIDEVHLLVGKTGNTNIDFANMLKPYLDRGTIKMIGATTTEEYESYILRDRAFLRRFQKIEIIEADPETVVKILMGTYPKFEKKLGVKLAYTDFQKEMIFRFLVDMTSEYKRVYEIASRYPDICLTVLANAFSYAVFENSNEVRIKHIYKAVCNARNIYPDALRKEIEKFKITFKELLEEENVNLNEK
;
A
#
# COMPACT_ATOMS: atom_id res chain seq x y z
N MET A 1 67.43 2.58 -47.03
CA MET A 1 66.84 3.93 -46.96
C MET A 1 65.60 3.89 -47.82
N ASP A 2 64.45 4.16 -47.19
CA ASP A 2 63.21 4.78 -47.74
C ASP A 2 62.59 4.18 -49.02
N LYS A 3 61.28 4.02 -49.19
CA LYS A 3 60.08 4.40 -48.43
C LYS A 3 58.88 3.67 -49.08
N ASP A 4 57.82 3.56 -48.30
CA ASP A 4 56.54 2.88 -48.55
C ASP A 4 55.69 3.39 -49.73
N ILE A 5 54.64 2.58 -50.01
CA ILE A 5 53.28 2.81 -50.59
C ILE A 5 53.05 1.75 -51.70
N GLU A 6 52.04 0.87 -51.67
CA GLU A 6 50.59 1.15 -51.67
C GLU A 6 49.73 -0.08 -51.27
N VAL A 7 48.52 0.21 -50.82
CA VAL A 7 47.51 -0.66 -50.18
C VAL A 7 46.70 -1.47 -51.20
N LEU A 8 46.39 -2.74 -50.89
CA LEU A 8 45.22 -3.45 -51.40
C LEU A 8 44.61 -4.34 -50.30
N ASP A 9 43.29 -4.21 -50.19
CA ASP A 9 42.39 -4.66 -49.13
C ASP A 9 41.84 -6.07 -49.45
N THR A 10 41.83 -7.01 -48.48
CA THR A 10 40.96 -8.20 -48.49
C THR A 10 40.76 -8.80 -47.09
N ASN A 11 39.51 -8.74 -46.62
CA ASN A 11 38.75 -9.73 -45.85
C ASN A 11 39.45 -10.52 -44.73
N ASN A 12 39.07 -10.22 -43.47
CA ASN A 12 39.39 -11.05 -42.30
C ASN A 12 38.10 -11.41 -41.55
N ASP A 13 37.47 -12.53 -41.94
CA ASP A 13 36.46 -13.22 -41.14
C ASP A 13 37.17 -14.23 -40.22
N ASN A 14 37.31 -13.90 -38.93
CA ASN A 14 37.70 -14.84 -37.89
C ASN A 14 36.47 -15.21 -37.06
N PHE A 15 35.93 -16.41 -37.30
CA PHE A 15 35.03 -17.11 -36.38
C PHE A 15 35.86 -18.09 -35.54
N GLU A 16 36.11 -17.76 -34.27
CA GLU A 16 36.52 -18.74 -33.25
C GLU A 16 35.28 -19.28 -32.55
N VAL A 17 35.05 -20.58 -32.73
CA VAL A 17 34.07 -21.36 -31.97
C VAL A 17 34.66 -21.61 -30.58
N LEU A 18 34.20 -20.85 -29.59
CA LEU A 18 34.51 -21.10 -28.18
C LEU A 18 33.47 -22.06 -27.59
N ASP A 19 33.93 -23.27 -27.37
CA ASP A 19 33.22 -24.36 -26.70
C ASP A 19 33.23 -24.09 -25.17
N PHE A 20 32.13 -23.53 -24.65
CA PHE A 20 31.96 -23.28 -23.22
C PHE A 20 31.37 -24.51 -22.53
N SER A 21 32.23 -25.49 -22.26
CA SER A 21 31.99 -26.49 -21.22
C SER A 21 32.73 -26.09 -19.95
N ASP A 22 32.12 -25.22 -19.14
CA ASP A 22 32.54 -24.99 -17.77
C ASP A 22 31.34 -24.86 -16.83
N ASN A 23 31.15 -25.95 -16.07
CA ASN A 23 30.51 -26.07 -14.76
C ASN A 23 29.76 -24.84 -14.23
N LYS A 24 28.46 -24.77 -14.53
CA LYS A 24 27.51 -24.16 -13.60
C LYS A 24 26.91 -25.28 -12.77
N GLU A 25 27.27 -25.31 -11.50
CA GLU A 25 26.54 -26.04 -10.47
C GLU A 25 25.04 -25.81 -10.68
N GLU A 26 24.29 -26.90 -10.81
CA GLU A 26 22.83 -26.91 -10.80
C GLU A 26 22.34 -26.42 -9.43
N SER A 27 22.27 -25.10 -9.24
CA SER A 27 21.39 -24.55 -8.21
C SER A 27 19.97 -24.77 -8.71
N ASN A 28 19.33 -25.76 -8.10
CA ASN A 28 17.94 -26.17 -8.27
C ASN A 28 17.00 -25.05 -7.77
N ASP A 29 17.09 -23.86 -8.37
CA ASP A 29 16.37 -22.67 -7.95
C ASP A 29 14.97 -22.75 -8.57
N SER A 30 14.09 -23.50 -7.90
CA SER A 30 12.66 -23.29 -8.07
C SER A 30 12.37 -21.82 -7.76
N LEU A 31 12.00 -21.03 -8.78
CA LEU A 31 11.51 -19.66 -8.59
C LEU A 31 10.51 -19.62 -7.42
N SER A 32 10.88 -18.96 -6.32
CA SER A 32 9.98 -18.76 -5.17
C SER A 32 8.83 -17.85 -5.58
N ILE A 33 7.59 -18.33 -5.47
CA ILE A 33 6.43 -17.48 -5.78
C ILE A 33 6.35 -16.31 -4.81
N ILE A 34 6.74 -16.52 -3.55
CA ILE A 34 6.77 -15.47 -2.53
C ILE A 34 7.79 -14.39 -2.87
N GLU A 35 8.97 -14.73 -3.37
CA GLU A 35 9.99 -13.73 -3.71
C GLU A 35 9.64 -12.94 -4.97
N TYR A 36 9.03 -13.58 -5.96
CA TYR A 36 8.67 -12.94 -7.22
C TYR A 36 7.38 -12.12 -7.14
N TYR A 37 6.40 -12.58 -6.35
CA TYR A 37 5.06 -11.97 -6.30
C TYR A 37 4.71 -11.37 -4.93
N GLY A 38 5.51 -11.62 -3.90
CA GLY A 38 5.27 -11.15 -2.55
C GLY A 38 6.11 -9.93 -2.17
N GLU A 39 5.54 -9.06 -1.35
CA GLU A 39 6.23 -7.95 -0.69
C GLU A 39 6.32 -8.26 0.81
N ASN A 40 7.54 -8.33 1.36
CA ASN A 40 7.72 -8.55 2.80
C ASN A 40 7.58 -7.23 3.58
N LEU A 41 6.44 -7.03 4.22
CA LEU A 41 6.11 -5.83 4.98
C LEU A 41 6.95 -5.71 6.27
N SER A 42 7.37 -6.81 6.89
CA SER A 42 8.25 -6.77 8.07
C SER A 42 9.71 -6.42 7.76
N LYS A 43 10.11 -6.48 6.50
CA LYS A 43 11.47 -6.11 6.02
C LYS A 43 11.48 -4.83 5.19
N LYS A 44 10.32 -4.23 4.95
CA LYS A 44 10.15 -2.96 4.22
C LYS A 44 10.77 -1.79 4.98
N GLU A 45 11.38 -0.85 4.27
CA GLU A 45 11.83 0.41 4.89
C GLU A 45 10.62 1.33 5.16
N TYR A 46 10.41 1.67 6.44
CA TYR A 46 9.39 2.62 6.87
C TYR A 46 10.02 3.96 7.23
N ILE A 47 9.63 5.00 6.50
CA ILE A 47 10.05 6.39 6.77
C ILE A 47 9.38 6.91 8.05
N THR A 48 8.10 6.60 8.21
CA THR A 48 7.27 6.97 9.36
C THR A 48 6.39 5.78 9.76
N ASN A 49 5.79 5.82 10.96
CA ASN A 49 4.83 4.80 11.37
C ASN A 49 3.60 4.84 10.44
N PRO A 50 3.28 3.76 9.72
CA PRO A 50 2.15 3.74 8.78
C PRO A 50 0.78 3.68 9.46
N ALA A 51 0.68 3.26 10.73
CA ALA A 51 -0.58 2.97 11.42
C ALA A 51 -0.83 3.86 12.65
N ILE A 52 -0.67 5.18 12.49
CA ILE A 52 -0.88 6.15 13.58
C ILE A 52 -2.35 6.13 14.03
N GLY A 53 -2.57 5.99 15.34
CA GLY A 53 -3.92 5.99 15.93
C GLY A 53 -4.72 4.70 15.71
N ARG A 54 -4.05 3.59 15.36
CA ARG A 54 -4.68 2.27 15.10
C ARG A 54 -4.24 1.18 16.08
N ASP A 55 -3.87 1.58 17.30
CA ASP A 55 -3.32 0.66 18.31
C ASP A 55 -4.30 -0.45 18.71
N GLN A 56 -5.60 -0.11 18.78
CA GLN A 56 -6.65 -1.07 19.16
C GLN A 56 -6.86 -2.12 18.07
N GLU A 57 -6.96 -1.71 16.81
CA GLU A 57 -7.14 -2.63 15.68
C GLU A 57 -5.92 -3.53 15.48
N ILE A 58 -4.71 -2.99 15.68
CA ILE A 58 -3.47 -3.80 15.67
C ILE A 58 -3.48 -4.81 16.82
N LYS A 59 -3.88 -4.41 18.02
CA LYS A 59 -3.97 -5.30 19.17
C LYS A 59 -4.95 -6.45 18.92
N GLU A 60 -6.12 -6.16 18.38
CA GLU A 60 -7.11 -7.17 18.00
C GLU A 60 -6.58 -8.12 16.92
N MET A 61 -5.85 -7.58 15.94
CA MET A 61 -5.21 -8.36 14.88
C MET A 61 -4.13 -9.30 15.45
N ILE A 62 -3.30 -8.81 16.37
CA ILE A 62 -2.29 -9.62 17.05
C ILE A 62 -2.96 -10.75 17.86
N LEU A 63 -4.01 -10.46 18.62
CA LEU A 63 -4.74 -11.46 19.40
C LEU A 63 -5.37 -12.54 18.50
N ALA A 64 -5.91 -12.14 17.34
CA ALA A 64 -6.43 -13.06 16.34
C ALA A 64 -5.32 -13.99 15.80
N LEU A 65 -4.15 -13.44 15.45
CA LEU A 65 -3.03 -14.19 14.86
C LEU A 65 -2.36 -15.16 15.86
N ILE A 66 -2.30 -14.81 17.14
CA ILE A 66 -1.77 -15.68 18.20
C ILE A 66 -2.67 -16.91 18.41
N SER A 67 -3.98 -16.78 18.16
CA SER A 67 -4.92 -17.89 18.28
C SER A 67 -4.59 -18.98 17.25
N PRO A 68 -4.44 -20.27 17.63
CA PRO A 68 -3.91 -21.33 16.76
C PRO A 68 -4.59 -21.45 15.38
N ASP A 69 -5.92 -21.45 15.35
CA ASP A 69 -6.69 -21.79 14.14
C ASP A 69 -7.43 -20.59 13.52
N LYS A 70 -6.99 -19.36 13.83
CA LYS A 70 -7.63 -18.13 13.35
C LYS A 70 -6.65 -17.24 12.61
N GLY A 71 -7.11 -16.72 11.48
CA GLY A 71 -6.58 -15.53 10.83
C GLY A 71 -7.32 -14.26 11.28
N ALA A 72 -6.87 -13.11 10.81
CA ALA A 72 -7.53 -11.83 11.00
C ALA A 72 -8.22 -11.39 9.70
N LEU A 73 -9.43 -10.85 9.79
CA LEU A 73 -10.15 -10.29 8.64
C LEU A 73 -10.53 -8.85 8.93
N LEU A 74 -9.81 -7.91 8.30
CA LEU A 74 -10.07 -6.48 8.40
C LEU A 74 -11.21 -6.08 7.45
N VAL A 75 -12.32 -5.58 8.02
CA VAL A 75 -13.51 -5.20 7.26
C VAL A 75 -13.83 -3.73 7.52
N GLY A 76 -13.96 -2.94 6.45
CA GLY A 76 -14.40 -1.55 6.57
C GLY A 76 -14.37 -0.82 5.23
N LYS A 77 -14.90 0.41 5.18
CA LYS A 77 -15.01 1.23 3.97
C LYS A 77 -13.67 1.38 3.20
N PRO A 78 -13.68 1.66 1.89
CA PRO A 78 -12.47 2.01 1.14
C PRO A 78 -11.79 3.26 1.72
N GLY A 79 -10.47 3.38 1.57
CA GLY A 79 -9.71 4.57 1.98
C GLY A 79 -9.46 4.74 3.49
N ILE A 80 -9.98 3.87 4.36
CA ILE A 80 -9.81 4.02 5.82
C ILE A 80 -8.47 3.54 6.40
N GLY A 81 -7.59 2.97 5.56
CA GLY A 81 -6.26 2.53 5.95
C GLY A 81 -6.11 1.07 6.38
N LYS A 82 -6.93 0.13 5.85
CA LYS A 82 -6.81 -1.31 6.16
C LYS A 82 -5.41 -1.87 5.88
N THR A 83 -4.85 -1.59 4.70
CA THR A 83 -3.48 -1.97 4.32
C THR A 83 -2.45 -1.33 5.24
N ALA A 84 -2.66 -0.07 5.64
CA ALA A 84 -1.76 0.66 6.53
C ALA A 84 -1.71 0.04 7.95
N ILE A 85 -2.81 -0.53 8.45
CA ILE A 85 -2.86 -1.28 9.71
C ILE A 85 -1.96 -2.51 9.65
N VAL A 86 -1.98 -3.26 8.53
CA VAL A 86 -1.11 -4.43 8.33
C VAL A 86 0.35 -4.03 8.15
N GLU A 87 0.62 -2.94 7.43
CA GLU A 87 1.96 -2.34 7.39
C GLU A 87 2.42 -1.91 8.80
N GLY A 88 1.51 -1.45 9.66
CA GLY A 88 1.76 -1.15 11.07
C GLY A 88 2.22 -2.36 11.87
N LEU A 89 1.61 -3.53 11.64
CA LEU A 89 2.10 -4.77 12.22
C LEU A 89 3.51 -5.12 11.74
N GLY A 90 3.78 -5.01 10.44
CA GLY A 90 5.12 -5.21 9.88
C GLY A 90 6.17 -4.28 10.53
N TYR A 91 5.83 -2.99 10.66
CA TYR A 91 6.65 -1.98 11.34
C TYR A 91 6.93 -2.32 12.81
N LEU A 92 5.94 -2.83 13.55
CA LEU A 92 6.10 -3.22 14.95
C LEU A 92 6.96 -4.49 15.08
N ILE A 93 6.77 -5.48 14.21
CA ILE A 93 7.59 -6.71 14.19
C ILE A 93 9.06 -6.36 13.92
N GLN A 94 9.34 -5.50 12.93
CA GLN A 94 10.69 -5.05 12.60
C GLN A 94 11.42 -4.44 13.82
N ARG A 95 10.67 -3.76 14.70
CA ARG A 95 11.19 -3.11 15.92
C ARG A 95 11.17 -4.00 17.16
N GLY A 96 10.67 -5.23 17.05
CA GLY A 96 10.48 -6.13 18.20
C GLY A 96 9.37 -5.68 19.15
N ASN A 97 8.51 -4.73 18.75
CA ASN A 97 7.42 -4.18 19.55
C ASN A 97 6.13 -5.01 19.40
N VAL A 98 6.26 -6.33 19.50
CA VAL A 98 5.17 -7.30 19.45
C VAL A 98 5.38 -8.35 20.55
N PRO A 99 4.34 -9.08 20.98
CA PRO A 99 4.52 -10.20 21.91
C PRO A 99 5.52 -11.23 21.37
N GLU A 100 6.20 -11.95 22.28
CA GLU A 100 7.20 -12.99 21.93
C GLU A 100 6.67 -13.99 20.88
N ALA A 101 5.38 -14.32 20.96
CA ALA A 101 4.72 -15.21 20.02
C ALA A 101 4.79 -14.77 18.54
N LEU A 102 4.94 -13.46 18.27
CA LEU A 102 5.04 -12.88 16.92
C LEU A 102 6.42 -12.29 16.59
N LYS A 103 7.41 -12.43 17.48
CA LYS A 103 8.76 -11.94 17.18
C LYS A 103 9.43 -12.74 16.07
N GLY A 104 10.04 -12.02 15.13
CA GLY A 104 10.73 -12.62 13.98
C GLY A 104 9.79 -13.27 12.95
N TRP A 105 8.50 -12.96 12.99
CA TRP A 105 7.57 -13.38 11.95
C TRP A 105 7.70 -12.51 10.70
N ASP A 106 7.53 -13.12 9.53
CA ASP A 106 7.47 -12.41 8.27
C ASP A 106 6.00 -12.13 7.87
N VAL A 107 5.68 -10.88 7.49
CA VAL A 107 4.37 -10.51 6.94
C VAL A 107 4.51 -10.32 5.44
N ILE A 108 3.96 -11.24 4.65
CA ILE A 108 4.10 -11.27 3.19
C ILE A 108 2.79 -10.81 2.55
N LYS A 109 2.81 -9.64 1.92
CA LYS A 109 1.70 -9.15 1.10
C LYS A 109 1.76 -9.80 -0.28
N ILE A 110 0.63 -10.32 -0.75
CA ILE A 110 0.51 -10.86 -2.11
C ILE A 110 -0.67 -10.22 -2.83
N ASN A 111 -0.46 -9.88 -4.10
CA ASN A 111 -1.54 -9.46 -5.00
C ASN A 111 -2.15 -10.71 -5.66
N ILE A 112 -3.42 -11.01 -5.36
CA ILE A 112 -4.11 -12.17 -5.94
C ILE A 112 -4.17 -12.08 -7.46
N THR A 113 -4.35 -10.88 -8.01
CA THR A 113 -4.52 -10.70 -9.46
C THR A 113 -3.30 -11.14 -10.25
N SER A 114 -2.08 -11.00 -9.69
CA SER A 114 -0.85 -11.50 -10.34
C SER A 114 -0.70 -13.03 -10.31
N LEU A 115 -1.45 -13.69 -9.42
CA LEU A 115 -1.51 -15.15 -9.31
C LEU A 115 -2.61 -15.78 -10.16
N LEU A 116 -3.42 -14.96 -10.86
CA LEU A 116 -4.39 -15.42 -11.85
C LEU A 116 -3.67 -15.90 -13.11
N GLY A 117 -3.10 -17.11 -13.04
CA GLY A 117 -2.38 -17.73 -14.14
C GLY A 117 -1.67 -19.01 -13.73
N SER A 118 -1.12 -19.68 -14.73
CA SER A 118 -0.27 -20.86 -14.54
C SER A 118 1.20 -20.51 -14.75
N SER A 119 2.06 -21.35 -14.18
CA SER A 119 3.48 -21.39 -14.50
C SER A 119 3.77 -22.71 -15.20
N THR A 120 4.54 -22.68 -16.28
CA THR A 120 5.01 -23.89 -16.96
C THR A 120 6.47 -24.11 -16.61
N LYS A 121 6.77 -25.23 -15.96
CA LYS A 121 8.14 -25.67 -15.67
C LYS A 121 8.27 -27.11 -16.16
N ASP A 122 9.31 -27.38 -16.95
CA ASP A 122 9.65 -28.73 -17.42
C ASP A 122 8.49 -29.46 -18.14
N GLY A 123 7.64 -28.71 -18.85
CA GLY A 123 6.46 -29.22 -19.55
C GLY A 123 5.21 -29.44 -18.68
N ASN A 124 5.32 -29.32 -17.35
CA ASN A 124 4.19 -29.35 -16.43
C ASN A 124 3.67 -27.93 -16.17
N THR A 125 2.36 -27.78 -16.20
CA THR A 125 1.68 -26.49 -15.98
C THR A 125 0.98 -26.52 -14.63
N ASP A 126 1.56 -25.81 -13.66
CA ASP A 126 1.02 -25.72 -12.30
C ASP A 126 0.29 -24.38 -12.09
N SER A 127 -0.71 -24.41 -11.21
CA SER A 127 -1.34 -23.19 -10.73
C SER A 127 -0.36 -22.41 -9.84
N ARG A 128 -0.16 -21.11 -10.11
CA ARG A 128 0.71 -20.26 -9.28
C ARG A 128 0.25 -20.20 -7.83
N LEU A 129 -1.06 -20.28 -7.58
CA LEU A 129 -1.58 -20.33 -6.21
C LEU A 129 -1.21 -21.64 -5.52
N GLU A 130 -1.25 -22.76 -6.23
CA GLU A 130 -0.88 -24.05 -5.63
C GLU A 130 0.58 -24.07 -5.22
N LEU A 131 1.46 -23.57 -6.08
CA LEU A 131 2.89 -23.38 -5.78
C LEU A 131 3.09 -22.48 -4.55
N LEU A 132 2.37 -21.35 -4.47
CA LEU A 132 2.41 -20.48 -3.29
C LEU A 132 2.02 -21.24 -2.01
N LEU A 133 0.96 -22.04 -2.05
CA LEU A 133 0.47 -22.74 -0.86
C LEU A 133 1.42 -23.85 -0.40
N GLN A 134 2.05 -24.54 -1.34
CA GLN A 134 3.11 -25.50 -1.04
C GLN A 134 4.32 -24.80 -0.41
N GLU A 135 4.71 -23.64 -0.93
CA GLU A 135 5.80 -22.85 -0.37
C GLU A 135 5.48 -22.37 1.06
N LEU A 136 4.28 -21.82 1.27
CA LEU A 136 3.83 -21.36 2.59
C LEU A 136 3.72 -22.48 3.62
N LYS A 137 3.31 -23.69 3.20
CA LYS A 137 3.22 -24.86 4.09
C LYS A 137 4.57 -25.22 4.71
N ASN A 138 5.66 -25.00 3.98
CA ASN A 138 7.01 -25.33 4.44
C ASN A 138 7.70 -24.15 5.15
N ARG A 139 7.09 -22.96 5.15
CA ARG A 139 7.60 -21.79 5.87
C ARG A 139 7.03 -21.70 7.26
N GLU A 140 7.91 -21.64 8.25
CA GLU A 140 7.53 -21.28 9.61
C GLU A 140 7.42 -19.75 9.77
N LYS A 141 6.70 -19.31 10.81
CA LYS A 141 6.61 -17.90 11.24
C LYS A 141 6.27 -16.92 10.10
N THR A 142 5.40 -17.31 9.18
CA THR A 142 4.98 -16.48 8.05
C THR A 142 3.49 -16.17 8.15
N ILE A 143 3.14 -14.89 7.99
CA ILE A 143 1.76 -14.40 7.87
C ILE A 143 1.55 -13.98 6.41
N LEU A 144 0.59 -14.62 5.75
CA LEU A 144 0.13 -14.21 4.43
C LEU A 144 -0.87 -13.06 4.56
N PHE A 145 -0.59 -11.92 3.95
CA PHE A 145 -1.52 -10.81 3.82
C PHE A 145 -2.08 -10.73 2.41
N ILE A 146 -3.41 -10.74 2.32
CA ILE A 146 -4.16 -10.64 1.08
C ILE A 146 -5.09 -9.42 1.18
N ASP A 147 -4.78 -8.40 0.39
CA ASP A 147 -5.72 -7.30 0.15
C ASP A 147 -6.81 -7.77 -0.82
N GLU A 148 -8.01 -7.18 -0.71
CA GLU A 148 -9.17 -7.56 -1.54
C GLU A 148 -9.47 -9.08 -1.48
N VAL A 149 -9.44 -9.66 -0.27
CA VAL A 149 -9.59 -11.11 -0.04
C VAL A 149 -10.90 -11.68 -0.59
N HIS A 150 -11.91 -10.83 -0.81
CA HIS A 150 -13.16 -11.21 -1.45
C HIS A 150 -12.97 -11.76 -2.87
N LEU A 151 -11.89 -11.39 -3.58
CA LEU A 151 -11.57 -11.93 -4.91
C LEU A 151 -11.27 -13.43 -4.89
N LEU A 152 -10.92 -14.00 -3.73
CA LEU A 152 -10.71 -15.45 -3.57
C LEU A 152 -11.99 -16.23 -3.37
N VAL A 153 -13.03 -15.57 -2.87
CA VAL A 153 -14.33 -16.19 -2.52
C VAL A 153 -15.38 -15.87 -3.59
N GLY A 154 -15.26 -14.72 -4.26
CA GLY A 154 -16.13 -14.30 -5.34
C GLY A 154 -15.82 -15.03 -6.64
N LYS A 155 -16.85 -15.38 -7.40
CA LYS A 155 -16.69 -15.84 -8.79
C LYS A 155 -16.27 -14.65 -9.65
N THR A 156 -14.97 -14.45 -9.85
CA THR A 156 -14.47 -13.48 -10.84
C THR A 156 -14.64 -14.07 -12.25
N GLY A 157 -15.72 -13.69 -12.94
CA GLY A 157 -15.90 -13.95 -14.38
C GLY A 157 -15.82 -15.43 -14.81
N ASN A 158 -15.35 -15.67 -16.04
CA ASN A 158 -15.27 -16.99 -16.70
C ASN A 158 -14.23 -17.95 -16.08
N THR A 159 -13.45 -17.51 -15.09
CA THR A 159 -12.48 -18.37 -14.40
C THR A 159 -13.15 -19.03 -13.19
N ASN A 160 -13.58 -20.27 -13.37
CA ASN A 160 -14.17 -21.16 -12.35
C ASN A 160 -13.15 -21.66 -11.29
N ILE A 161 -12.14 -20.88 -10.92
CA ILE A 161 -11.15 -21.32 -9.93
C ILE A 161 -11.59 -20.84 -8.55
N ASP A 162 -12.05 -21.78 -7.72
CA ASP A 162 -12.43 -21.55 -6.32
C ASP A 162 -11.19 -21.57 -5.43
N PHE A 163 -10.46 -20.45 -5.44
CA PHE A 163 -9.24 -20.27 -4.65
C PHE A 163 -9.49 -20.43 -3.15
N ALA A 164 -10.68 -20.04 -2.65
CA ALA A 164 -11.06 -20.27 -1.27
C ALA A 164 -11.06 -21.75 -0.90
N ASN A 165 -11.54 -22.64 -1.78
CA ASN A 165 -11.46 -24.09 -1.55
C ASN A 165 -10.01 -24.61 -1.52
N MET A 166 -9.11 -24.02 -2.30
CA MET A 166 -7.69 -24.39 -2.27
C MET A 166 -7.02 -23.96 -0.95
N LEU A 167 -7.46 -22.85 -0.35
CA LEU A 167 -6.93 -22.33 0.92
C LEU A 167 -7.46 -23.06 2.16
N LYS A 168 -8.71 -23.55 2.12
CA LYS A 168 -9.38 -24.19 3.26
C LYS A 168 -8.52 -25.26 3.97
N PRO A 169 -7.88 -26.23 3.28
CA PRO A 169 -7.06 -27.24 3.92
C PRO A 169 -5.88 -26.69 4.73
N TYR A 170 -5.31 -25.57 4.30
CA TYR A 170 -4.14 -24.93 4.94
C TYR A 170 -4.55 -24.06 6.11
N LEU A 171 -5.73 -23.43 6.02
CA LEU A 171 -6.35 -22.67 7.12
C LEU A 171 -6.90 -23.61 8.21
N ASP A 172 -7.49 -24.74 7.82
CA ASP A 172 -8.08 -25.74 8.74
C ASP A 172 -7.07 -26.36 9.69
N ARG A 173 -5.81 -26.48 9.24
CA ARG A 173 -4.71 -27.06 10.02
C ARG A 173 -3.91 -26.02 10.80
N GLY A 174 -4.30 -24.74 10.74
CA GLY A 174 -3.54 -23.63 11.32
C GLY A 174 -2.13 -23.48 10.74
N THR A 175 -1.85 -24.14 9.61
CA THR A 175 -0.50 -24.22 9.02
C THR A 175 -0.08 -22.89 8.41
N ILE A 176 -1.05 -22.12 7.91
CA ILE A 176 -0.83 -20.78 7.37
C ILE A 176 -1.57 -19.77 8.25
N LYS A 177 -0.83 -18.79 8.78
CA LYS A 177 -1.46 -17.58 9.35
C LYS A 177 -1.78 -16.61 8.24
N MET A 178 -2.98 -16.04 8.29
CA MET A 178 -3.45 -15.16 7.23
C MET A 178 -4.13 -13.90 7.79
N ILE A 179 -3.88 -12.78 7.13
CA ILE A 179 -4.63 -11.54 7.26
C ILE A 179 -5.35 -11.30 5.94
N GLY A 180 -6.67 -11.17 5.97
CA GLY A 180 -7.47 -10.70 4.83
C GLY A 180 -7.92 -9.27 5.06
N ALA A 181 -7.99 -8.46 4.00
CA ALA A 181 -8.67 -7.16 4.03
C ALA A 181 -9.73 -7.10 2.93
N THR A 182 -10.89 -6.51 3.23
CA THR A 182 -11.98 -6.32 2.25
C THR A 182 -12.85 -5.13 2.63
N THR A 183 -13.64 -4.61 1.68
CA THR A 183 -14.67 -3.62 2.01
C THR A 183 -15.86 -4.25 2.72
N THR A 184 -16.66 -3.44 3.42
CA THR A 184 -17.89 -3.91 4.07
C THR A 184 -18.88 -4.48 3.05
N GLU A 185 -19.05 -3.83 1.90
CA GLU A 185 -19.98 -4.24 0.85
C GLU A 185 -19.58 -5.60 0.24
N GLU A 186 -18.30 -5.79 -0.05
CA GLU A 186 -17.77 -7.06 -0.56
C GLU A 186 -17.79 -8.16 0.50
N TYR A 187 -17.56 -7.82 1.77
CA TYR A 187 -17.69 -8.76 2.87
C TYR A 187 -19.10 -9.33 2.94
N GLU A 188 -20.13 -8.48 2.90
CA GLU A 188 -21.53 -8.89 2.93
C GLU A 188 -21.93 -9.67 1.67
N SER A 189 -21.44 -9.24 0.51
CA SER A 189 -21.79 -9.84 -0.77
C SER A 189 -21.13 -11.20 -1.02
N TYR A 190 -19.85 -11.36 -0.66
CA TYR A 190 -19.06 -12.53 -1.02
C TYR A 190 -18.62 -13.36 0.19
N ILE A 191 -18.01 -12.74 1.21
CA ILE A 191 -17.39 -13.47 2.33
C ILE A 191 -18.42 -14.07 3.28
N LEU A 192 -19.43 -13.28 3.67
CA LEU A 192 -20.43 -13.65 4.67
C LEU A 192 -21.24 -14.90 4.27
N ARG A 193 -21.34 -15.17 2.97
CA ARG A 193 -22.04 -16.33 2.40
C ARG A 193 -21.25 -17.63 2.57
N ASP A 194 -19.91 -17.58 2.62
CA ASP A 194 -19.07 -18.76 2.86
C ASP A 194 -18.78 -18.93 4.36
N ARG A 195 -19.65 -19.67 5.06
CA ARG A 195 -19.50 -19.99 6.48
C ARG A 195 -18.26 -20.83 6.78
N ALA A 196 -17.73 -21.62 5.84
CA ALA A 196 -16.54 -22.42 6.09
C ALA A 196 -15.30 -21.53 6.15
N PHE A 197 -15.17 -20.62 5.18
CA PHE A 197 -14.10 -19.63 5.14
C PHE A 197 -14.18 -18.68 6.34
N LEU A 198 -15.35 -18.10 6.62
CA LEU A 198 -15.53 -17.13 7.71
C LEU A 198 -15.18 -17.71 9.09
N ARG A 199 -15.43 -19.00 9.32
CA ARG A 199 -15.08 -19.67 10.58
C ARG A 199 -13.57 -19.72 10.86
N ARG A 200 -12.71 -19.41 9.88
CA ARG A 200 -11.25 -19.36 10.04
C ARG A 200 -10.72 -17.97 10.33
N PHE A 201 -11.57 -16.95 10.33
CA PHE A 201 -11.15 -15.58 10.60
C PHE A 201 -11.84 -15.01 11.83
N GLN A 202 -11.11 -14.17 12.56
CA GLN A 202 -11.67 -13.20 13.48
C GLN A 202 -11.96 -11.92 12.68
N LYS A 203 -13.23 -11.51 12.59
CA LYS A 203 -13.59 -10.22 11.98
C LYS A 203 -13.11 -9.09 12.91
N ILE A 204 -12.40 -8.13 12.32
CA ILE A 204 -11.98 -6.88 12.97
C ILE A 204 -12.60 -5.76 12.16
N GLU A 205 -13.48 -5.00 12.80
CA GLU A 205 -14.20 -3.92 12.17
C GLU A 205 -13.36 -2.64 12.21
N ILE A 206 -13.05 -2.10 11.04
CA ILE A 206 -12.24 -0.90 10.91
C ILE A 206 -13.18 0.26 10.62
N ILE A 207 -13.19 1.20 11.56
CA ILE A 207 -13.98 2.42 11.45
C ILE A 207 -13.14 3.55 10.86
N GLU A 208 -13.83 4.53 10.28
CA GLU A 208 -13.22 5.77 9.83
C GLU A 208 -12.64 6.53 11.03
N ALA A 209 -11.43 7.08 10.88
CA ALA A 209 -10.76 7.82 11.96
C ALA A 209 -11.49 9.14 12.26
N ASP A 210 -11.52 9.53 13.53
CA ASP A 210 -12.06 10.83 13.94
C ASP A 210 -11.15 11.99 13.49
N PRO A 211 -11.66 13.23 13.38
CA PRO A 211 -10.90 14.38 12.91
C PRO A 211 -9.56 14.61 13.63
N GLU A 212 -9.50 14.46 14.95
CA GLU A 212 -8.27 14.69 15.72
C GLU A 212 -7.22 13.62 15.41
N THR A 213 -7.66 12.37 15.28
CA THR A 213 -6.79 11.27 14.85
C THR A 213 -6.26 11.50 13.43
N VAL A 214 -7.09 12.02 12.52
CA VAL A 214 -6.63 12.34 11.14
C VAL A 214 -5.57 13.44 11.13
N VAL A 215 -5.72 14.48 11.95
CA VAL A 215 -4.65 15.51 12.09
C VAL A 215 -3.34 14.88 12.55
N LYS A 216 -3.38 13.97 13.53
CA LYS A 216 -2.19 13.23 13.99
C LYS A 216 -1.60 12.35 12.88
N ILE A 217 -2.44 11.69 12.09
CA ILE A 217 -2.01 10.91 10.92
C ILE A 217 -1.29 11.82 9.91
N LEU A 218 -1.83 13.00 9.60
CA LEU A 218 -1.20 13.96 8.69
C LEU A 218 0.15 14.44 9.24
N MET A 219 0.21 14.80 10.53
CA MET A 219 1.44 15.20 11.21
C MET A 219 2.53 14.11 11.19
N GLY A 220 2.16 12.85 11.36
CA GLY A 220 3.13 11.75 11.30
C GLY A 220 3.40 11.22 9.88
N THR A 221 2.60 11.59 8.89
CA THR A 221 2.74 11.10 7.51
C THR A 221 3.41 12.11 6.58
N TYR A 222 3.28 13.43 6.80
CA TYR A 222 3.89 14.42 5.91
C TYR A 222 5.42 14.26 5.71
N PRO A 223 6.23 13.83 6.70
CA PRO A 223 7.67 13.64 6.49
C PRO A 223 7.97 12.55 5.45
N LYS A 224 7.05 11.58 5.26
CA LYS A 224 7.12 10.59 4.19
C LYS A 224 7.02 11.25 2.81
N PHE A 225 6.17 12.27 2.65
CA PHE A 225 6.09 13.03 1.40
C PHE A 225 7.37 13.86 1.19
N GLU A 226 7.88 14.49 2.24
CA GLU A 226 9.12 15.27 2.16
C GLU A 226 10.31 14.41 1.69
N LYS A 227 10.54 13.25 2.33
CA LYS A 227 11.63 12.36 1.96
C LYS A 227 11.47 11.78 0.55
N LYS A 228 10.24 11.43 0.14
CA LYS A 228 9.99 10.84 -1.18
C LYS A 228 10.11 11.83 -2.34
N LEU A 229 9.67 13.07 -2.13
CA LEU A 229 9.60 14.09 -3.19
C LEU A 229 10.76 15.08 -3.12
N GLY A 230 11.59 15.03 -2.07
CA GLY A 230 12.74 15.91 -1.92
C GLY A 230 12.39 17.36 -1.61
N VAL A 231 11.16 17.64 -1.14
CA VAL A 231 10.67 18.98 -0.83
C VAL A 231 10.30 19.10 0.65
N LYS A 232 10.43 20.29 1.25
CA LYS A 232 10.09 20.52 2.67
C LYS A 232 8.83 21.35 2.84
N LEU A 233 7.99 21.01 3.82
CA LEU A 233 6.84 21.83 4.18
C LEU A 233 7.30 23.01 5.04
N ALA A 234 7.31 24.21 4.46
CA ALA A 234 7.92 25.41 5.01
C ALA A 234 7.07 26.09 6.09
N TYR A 235 6.85 25.40 7.22
CA TYR A 235 6.01 25.86 8.32
C TYR A 235 6.47 25.37 9.68
N THR A 236 6.14 26.12 10.73
CA THR A 236 6.23 25.64 12.11
C THR A 236 5.21 24.52 12.36
N ASP A 237 5.43 23.68 13.37
CA ASP A 237 4.49 22.59 13.68
C ASP A 237 3.08 23.10 14.03
N PHE A 238 2.98 24.28 14.66
CA PHE A 238 1.70 24.94 14.90
C PHE A 238 0.98 25.32 13.60
N GLN A 239 1.69 25.93 12.65
CA GLN A 239 1.13 26.27 11.33
C GLN A 239 0.75 25.00 10.53
N LYS A 240 1.57 23.96 10.58
CA LYS A 240 1.26 22.66 9.95
C LYS A 240 -0.02 22.07 10.53
N GLU A 241 -0.17 22.06 11.85
CA GLU A 241 -1.37 21.56 12.51
C GLU A 241 -2.61 22.37 12.10
N MET A 242 -2.53 23.71 12.05
CA MET A 242 -3.63 24.55 11.56
C MET A 242 -4.01 24.23 10.12
N ILE A 243 -3.02 24.07 9.23
CA ILE A 243 -3.26 23.68 7.82
C ILE A 243 -3.93 22.31 7.76
N PHE A 244 -3.42 21.32 8.48
CA PHE A 244 -3.95 19.95 8.46
C PHE A 244 -5.36 19.87 9.05
N ARG A 245 -5.63 20.63 10.12
CA ARG A 245 -6.97 20.77 10.70
C ARG A 245 -7.94 21.39 9.70
N PHE A 246 -7.51 22.40 8.94
CA PHE A 246 -8.30 22.94 7.85
C PHE A 246 -8.60 21.89 6.77
N LEU A 247 -7.58 21.12 6.34
CA LEU A 247 -7.76 20.06 5.33
C LEU A 247 -8.76 18.99 5.79
N VAL A 248 -8.70 18.60 7.06
CA VAL A 248 -9.70 17.72 7.68
C VAL A 248 -11.08 18.38 7.65
N ASP A 249 -11.22 19.60 8.16
CA ASP A 249 -12.53 20.26 8.20
C ASP A 249 -13.20 20.41 6.82
N MET A 250 -12.43 20.73 5.77
CA MET A 250 -12.98 20.92 4.42
C MET A 250 -13.39 19.59 3.75
N THR A 251 -12.80 18.48 4.18
CA THR A 251 -13.05 17.13 3.63
C THR A 251 -14.01 16.30 4.51
N SER A 252 -14.71 16.95 5.44
CA SER A 252 -15.65 16.30 6.35
C SER A 252 -16.79 15.58 5.63
N GLU A 253 -17.40 14.61 6.33
CA GLU A 253 -18.34 13.67 5.74
C GLU A 253 -19.52 14.32 5.01
N TYR A 254 -20.02 15.45 5.50
CA TYR A 254 -21.15 16.15 4.90
C TYR A 254 -20.78 17.01 3.68
N LYS A 255 -19.48 17.23 3.43
CA LYS A 255 -18.98 18.08 2.35
C LYS A 255 -18.48 17.27 1.15
N ARG A 256 -18.09 16.01 1.38
CA ARG A 256 -17.55 15.12 0.34
C ARG A 256 -18.63 14.52 -0.55
N VAL A 257 -18.29 14.31 -1.82
CA VAL A 257 -19.17 13.67 -2.81
C VAL A 257 -19.40 12.21 -2.42
N TYR A 258 -20.67 11.83 -2.25
CA TYR A 258 -21.03 10.50 -1.71
C TYR A 258 -20.55 9.33 -2.59
N GLU A 259 -20.57 9.50 -3.91
CA GLU A 259 -20.19 8.47 -4.89
C GLU A 259 -18.68 8.18 -4.90
N ILE A 260 -17.86 9.08 -4.35
CA ILE A 260 -16.42 8.90 -4.28
C ILE A 260 -16.11 8.16 -2.98
N ALA A 261 -15.62 6.92 -3.12
CA ALA A 261 -15.33 6.00 -2.02
C ALA A 261 -14.20 6.46 -1.07
N SER A 262 -13.62 7.65 -1.27
CA SER A 262 -12.55 8.18 -0.43
C SER A 262 -13.07 8.59 0.94
N ARG A 263 -12.44 8.04 1.98
CA ARG A 263 -12.72 8.28 3.40
C ARG A 263 -11.46 8.76 4.12
N TYR A 264 -11.57 9.12 5.39
CA TYR A 264 -10.40 9.41 6.21
C TYR A 264 -9.58 8.15 6.50
N PRO A 265 -8.23 8.24 6.43
CA PRO A 265 -7.45 9.46 6.20
C PRO A 265 -7.13 9.76 4.72
N ASP A 266 -7.48 8.86 3.79
CA ASP A 266 -7.09 8.91 2.37
C ASP A 266 -7.47 10.20 1.64
N ILE A 267 -8.71 10.70 1.85
CA ILE A 267 -9.16 11.93 1.20
C ILE A 267 -8.30 13.15 1.60
N CYS A 268 -7.91 13.27 2.87
CA CYS A 268 -7.03 14.36 3.33
C CYS A 268 -5.60 14.20 2.82
N LEU A 269 -5.08 12.97 2.90
CA LEU A 269 -3.75 12.65 2.42
C LEU A 269 -3.61 12.94 0.92
N THR A 270 -4.68 12.73 0.14
CA THR A 270 -4.73 13.07 -1.29
C THR A 270 -4.59 14.57 -1.51
N VAL A 271 -5.33 15.40 -0.78
CA VAL A 271 -5.22 16.87 -0.90
C VAL A 271 -3.82 17.34 -0.49
N LEU A 272 -3.29 16.81 0.61
CA LEU A 272 -1.92 17.13 1.05
C LEU A 272 -0.87 16.71 0.02
N ALA A 273 -0.97 15.48 -0.52
CA ALA A 273 -0.06 14.98 -1.55
C ALA A 273 -0.11 15.85 -2.82
N ASN A 274 -1.29 16.33 -3.23
CA ASN A 274 -1.42 17.25 -4.37
C ASN A 274 -0.66 18.56 -4.14
N ALA A 275 -0.65 19.09 -2.91
CA ALA A 275 0.14 20.30 -2.61
C ALA A 275 1.65 20.06 -2.78
N PHE A 276 2.14 18.89 -2.35
CA PHE A 276 3.53 18.51 -2.60
C PHE A 276 3.81 18.36 -4.11
N SER A 277 2.90 17.72 -4.86
CA SER A 277 3.02 17.58 -6.31
C SER A 277 3.07 18.93 -7.03
N TYR A 278 2.29 19.93 -6.60
CA TYR A 278 2.35 21.28 -7.15
C TYR A 278 3.69 21.95 -6.88
N ALA A 279 4.25 21.81 -5.68
CA ALA A 279 5.57 22.34 -5.36
C ALA A 279 6.65 21.74 -6.28
N VAL A 280 6.64 20.41 -6.44
CA VAL A 280 7.58 19.70 -7.34
C VAL A 280 7.39 20.14 -8.79
N PHE A 281 6.14 20.26 -9.26
CA PHE A 281 5.82 20.71 -10.62
C PHE A 281 6.36 22.12 -10.91
N GLU A 282 6.32 23.00 -9.90
CA GLU A 282 6.85 24.36 -9.99
C GLU A 282 8.38 24.44 -9.73
N ASN A 283 9.07 23.30 -9.63
CA ASN A 283 10.49 23.18 -9.28
C ASN A 283 10.84 23.89 -7.96
N SER A 284 9.90 23.92 -7.02
CA SER A 284 10.10 24.47 -5.68
C SER A 284 10.69 23.41 -4.76
N ASN A 285 11.72 23.79 -3.99
CA ASN A 285 12.27 22.94 -2.93
C ASN A 285 11.38 22.93 -1.66
N GLU A 286 10.36 23.79 -1.62
CA GLU A 286 9.49 23.97 -0.46
C GLU A 286 8.01 23.94 -0.84
N VAL A 287 7.21 23.26 -0.02
CA VAL A 287 5.75 23.35 -0.03
C VAL A 287 5.35 24.55 0.82
N ARG A 288 4.55 25.44 0.22
CA ARG A 288 4.21 26.78 0.68
C ARG A 288 2.70 26.99 0.55
N ILE A 289 2.16 28.10 1.06
CA ILE A 289 0.70 28.23 1.23
C ILE A 289 0.01 28.32 -0.13
N LYS A 290 0.70 28.85 -1.15
CA LYS A 290 0.24 28.81 -2.54
C LYS A 290 -0.02 27.38 -3.07
N HIS A 291 0.84 26.43 -2.71
CA HIS A 291 0.71 25.03 -3.17
C HIS A 291 -0.46 24.35 -2.45
N ILE A 292 -0.63 24.64 -1.15
CA ILE A 292 -1.77 24.16 -0.35
C ILE A 292 -3.07 24.77 -0.90
N TYR A 293 -3.11 26.08 -1.15
CA TYR A 293 -4.25 26.78 -1.74
C TYR A 293 -4.65 26.18 -3.09
N LYS A 294 -3.68 25.93 -3.98
CA LYS A 294 -3.92 25.28 -5.28
C LYS A 294 -4.49 23.86 -5.12
N ALA A 295 -4.00 23.09 -4.14
CA ALA A 295 -4.56 21.78 -3.80
C ALA A 295 -5.99 21.85 -3.27
N VAL A 296 -6.29 22.84 -2.42
CA VAL A 296 -7.63 23.12 -1.93
C VAL A 296 -8.55 23.48 -3.11
N CYS A 297 -8.17 24.41 -3.98
CA CYS A 297 -8.98 24.82 -5.14
C CYS A 297 -9.30 23.67 -6.12
N ASN A 298 -8.40 22.70 -6.24
CA ASN A 298 -8.53 21.57 -7.15
C ASN A 298 -9.06 20.28 -6.49
N ALA A 299 -9.56 20.35 -5.25
CA ALA A 299 -10.10 19.20 -4.56
C ALA A 299 -11.42 18.71 -5.19
N ARG A 300 -11.34 17.65 -6.02
CA ARG A 300 -12.48 17.10 -6.77
C ARG A 300 -13.47 16.29 -5.92
N ASN A 301 -13.06 15.91 -4.71
CA ASN A 301 -13.83 14.99 -3.86
C ASN A 301 -14.84 15.71 -2.96
N ILE A 302 -14.98 17.04 -3.10
CA ILE A 302 -15.87 17.90 -2.32
C ILE A 302 -16.94 18.50 -3.24
N TYR A 303 -18.19 18.59 -2.77
CA TYR A 303 -19.27 19.21 -3.54
C TYR A 303 -18.90 20.65 -3.94
N PRO A 304 -19.16 21.08 -5.20
CA PRO A 304 -18.73 22.39 -5.69
C PRO A 304 -19.17 23.58 -4.80
N ASP A 305 -20.38 23.54 -4.25
CA ASP A 305 -20.89 24.62 -3.39
C ASP A 305 -20.22 24.65 -2.02
N ALA A 306 -19.91 23.47 -1.45
CA ALA A 306 -19.12 23.37 -0.22
C ALA A 306 -17.69 23.85 -0.49
N LEU A 307 -17.08 23.42 -1.59
CA LEU A 307 -15.72 23.79 -1.98
C LEU A 307 -15.56 25.31 -2.11
N ARG A 308 -16.51 26.00 -2.76
CA ARG A 308 -16.49 27.47 -2.86
C ARG A 308 -16.45 28.14 -1.48
N LYS A 309 -17.25 27.66 -0.53
CA LYS A 309 -17.28 28.20 0.85
C LYS A 309 -15.96 27.92 1.58
N GLU A 310 -15.39 26.74 1.42
CA GLU A 310 -14.11 26.39 2.04
C GLU A 310 -12.95 27.20 1.43
N ILE A 311 -12.94 27.48 0.12
CA ILE A 311 -11.93 28.35 -0.49
C ILE A 311 -11.96 29.76 0.12
N GLU A 312 -13.14 30.35 0.31
CA GLU A 312 -13.24 31.66 0.96
C GLU A 312 -12.83 31.59 2.44
N LYS A 313 -13.21 30.52 3.14
CA LYS A 313 -12.76 30.28 4.53
C LYS A 313 -11.24 30.14 4.61
N PHE A 314 -10.59 29.49 3.63
CA PHE A 314 -9.14 29.33 3.56
C PHE A 314 -8.46 30.70 3.44
N LYS A 315 -8.93 31.56 2.53
CA LYS A 315 -8.40 32.91 2.32
C LYS A 315 -8.47 33.76 3.60
N ILE A 316 -9.54 33.62 4.37
CA ILE A 316 -9.70 34.33 5.65
C ILE A 316 -8.76 33.74 6.71
N THR A 317 -8.73 32.41 6.83
CA THR A 317 -7.98 31.69 7.88
C THR A 317 -6.47 31.90 7.73
N PHE A 318 -5.96 31.88 6.50
CA PHE A 318 -4.53 31.98 6.19
C PHE A 318 -4.16 33.30 5.53
N LYS A 319 -4.93 34.36 5.79
CA LYS A 319 -4.75 35.69 5.16
C LYS A 319 -3.32 36.19 5.29
N GLU A 320 -2.77 36.16 6.51
CA GLU A 320 -1.41 36.65 6.79
C GLU A 320 -0.37 35.88 5.95
N LEU A 321 -0.43 34.55 5.92
CA LEU A 321 0.47 33.72 5.12
C LEU A 321 0.33 33.99 3.61
N LEU A 322 -0.90 34.18 3.12
CA LEU A 322 -1.17 34.45 1.71
C LEU A 322 -0.61 35.82 1.28
N GLU A 323 -0.72 36.84 2.15
CA GLU A 323 -0.16 38.18 1.92
C GLU A 323 1.37 38.18 2.00
N GLU A 324 1.95 37.51 3.00
CA GLU A 324 3.41 37.36 3.15
C GLU A 324 4.07 36.69 1.94
N GLU A 325 3.42 35.65 1.38
CA GLU A 325 3.94 34.91 0.24
C GLU A 325 3.51 35.48 -1.13
N ASN A 326 2.79 36.62 -1.16
CA ASN A 326 2.27 37.27 -2.39
C ASN A 326 1.51 36.29 -3.32
N VAL A 327 0.62 35.47 -2.74
CA VAL A 327 -0.06 34.40 -3.48
C VAL A 327 -1.10 34.96 -4.46
N ASN A 328 -1.00 34.57 -5.73
CA ASN A 328 -2.01 34.91 -6.75
C ASN A 328 -3.29 34.08 -6.55
N LEU A 329 -4.30 34.69 -5.95
CA LEU A 329 -5.58 34.01 -5.64
C LEU A 329 -6.44 33.70 -6.87
N ASN A 330 -6.09 34.22 -8.05
CA ASN A 330 -6.81 33.99 -9.31
C ASN A 330 -6.29 32.76 -10.07
N GLU A 331 -5.13 32.24 -9.69
CA GLU A 331 -4.53 31.07 -10.31
C GLU A 331 -5.15 29.81 -9.68
N LYS A 332 -6.10 29.20 -10.40
CA LYS A 332 -6.77 27.97 -9.99
C LYS A 332 -6.13 26.76 -10.62
#